data_AF-A0A2W7GCL3-F1
#
_entry.id   AF-A0A2W7GCL3-F1
#
_cell.length_a   1.000
_cell.length_b   1.000
_cell.length_c   1.000
_cell.angle_alpha   90.00
_cell.angle_beta   90.00
_cell.angle_gamma   90.00
#
_symmetry.space_group_name_H-M   'P 1'
#
loop_
_entity.id
_entity.type
_entity.pdbx_description
1 polymer ?
#
loop_
_entity_poly.entity_id
_entity_poly.type
_entity_poly.pdbx_seq_one_letter_code
_entity_poly.pdbx_strand_id
1 'polypeptide(L)'
;MNKKLMFLSAPALMLGFPLIAASCNLTNKTEQEAKYNEDKTELLQIGFKDGKIEAIATTVKKVPTKLPKEITSLENAFKDNINDTIEGLDQWDTSNIENMDGVFFGAKKFNQDLSKWTTSKVKSMKSMFDTANEFNQDISGWDVSKVENMDFLFIRASKFNQNISGWKTDSLTSMRGIFKEASEFNQELKDWKVDNVTDMASAFNGAKKFDKEIGSWNVEKVTDMSNMFQNTDVFNSDIKNWKVSSVTKMNNMFEKALKFNQDIKDWNTSNVTTMKSMFAGAKDFNQDLTKWNVDKVTDHKYFNKDGKSDWSNIPTKFKTTLGTGPSTPAPAAPKAK
;
A
#
# COMPACT_ATOMS: atom_id res chain seq x y z
N MET A 1 26.50 3.70 90.01
CA MET A 1 25.42 4.15 90.92
C MET A 1 24.68 5.32 90.28
N ASN A 2 23.37 5.39 90.51
CA ASN A 2 22.50 6.57 90.63
C ASN A 2 22.84 7.94 89.97
N LYS A 3 21.77 8.53 89.40
CA LYS A 3 21.45 9.98 89.28
C LYS A 3 22.27 10.78 88.25
N LYS A 4 21.66 11.44 87.24
CA LYS A 4 20.54 12.43 87.16
C LYS A 4 21.04 13.89 87.23
N LEU A 5 20.74 14.66 86.17
CA LEU A 5 20.36 16.10 86.18
C LEU A 5 21.45 17.12 86.62
N MET A 6 21.47 18.42 86.29
CA MET A 6 20.87 19.32 85.25
C MET A 6 21.56 20.71 85.43
N PHE A 7 21.47 21.77 84.59
CA PHE A 7 20.79 22.08 83.32
C PHE A 7 21.51 23.30 82.64
N LEU A 8 20.90 23.89 81.60
CA LEU A 8 21.13 25.26 81.04
C LEU A 8 22.47 25.54 80.32
N SER A 9 22.54 26.36 79.25
CA SER A 9 21.55 26.76 78.21
C SER A 9 22.23 27.64 77.15
N ALA A 10 22.05 27.37 75.85
CA ALA A 10 22.08 28.37 74.77
C ALA A 10 21.54 27.74 73.46
N PRO A 11 20.77 28.46 72.62
CA PRO A 11 20.17 27.91 71.41
C PRO A 11 21.01 28.13 70.15
N ALA A 12 20.88 27.24 69.17
CA ALA A 12 21.30 27.47 67.80
C ALA A 12 20.10 27.29 66.85
N LEU A 13 19.77 28.36 66.11
CA LEU A 13 18.83 28.30 64.99
C LEU A 13 19.50 27.54 63.82
N MET A 14 18.80 26.55 63.23
CA MET A 14 18.85 26.33 61.79
C MET A 14 17.55 25.71 61.26
N LEU A 15 16.93 26.51 60.40
CA LEU A 15 15.94 26.25 59.36
C LEU A 15 15.80 24.79 58.89
N GLY A 16 14.56 24.28 58.92
CA GLY A 16 14.13 23.10 58.17
C GLY A 16 12.77 23.39 57.51
N PHE A 17 12.69 23.23 56.18
CA PHE A 17 11.49 23.50 55.39
C PHE A 17 10.34 22.53 55.73
N PRO A 18 9.07 22.95 55.59
CA PRO A 18 7.95 22.03 55.76
C PRO A 18 7.92 20.98 54.65
N LEU A 19 7.64 19.73 55.03
CA LEU A 19 7.32 18.65 54.10
C LEU A 19 6.09 19.07 53.26
N ILE A 20 6.30 19.41 51.99
CA ILE A 20 5.20 19.41 51.03
C ILE A 20 4.87 17.95 50.75
N ALA A 21 3.77 17.47 51.33
CA ALA A 21 3.21 16.19 50.95
C ALA A 21 2.92 16.20 49.45
N ALA A 22 3.50 15.26 48.70
CA ALA A 22 3.25 15.11 47.28
C ALA A 22 1.77 14.80 47.05
N SER A 23 0.99 15.82 46.70
CA SER A 23 -0.38 15.67 46.23
C SER A 23 -0.37 14.85 44.95
N CYS A 24 -0.96 13.66 45.02
CA CYS A 24 -0.95 12.67 43.97
C CYS A 24 -1.65 13.19 42.70
N ASN A 25 -0.88 13.55 41.66
CA ASN A 25 -1.41 13.79 40.32
C ASN A 25 -1.47 12.46 39.54
N LEU A 26 -2.58 11.76 39.68
CA LEU A 26 -2.95 10.61 38.85
C LEU A 26 -3.37 11.07 37.43
N THR A 27 -2.37 11.46 36.64
CA THR A 27 -2.47 11.81 35.21
C THR A 27 -1.20 11.28 34.52
N ASN A 28 -1.22 10.38 33.55
CA ASN A 28 -2.31 9.87 32.70
C ASN A 28 -2.24 8.34 32.61
N LYS A 29 -3.39 7.66 32.44
CA LYS A 29 -3.36 6.25 32.02
C LYS A 29 -2.92 6.17 30.56
N THR A 30 -1.71 5.69 30.32
CA THR A 30 -1.18 5.38 28.98
C THR A 30 -1.76 4.08 28.40
N GLU A 31 -2.55 3.35 29.20
CA GLU A 31 -3.19 2.10 28.78
C GLU A 31 -4.58 1.91 29.39
N GLN A 32 -5.43 1.20 28.64
CA GLN A 32 -6.76 0.76 29.01
C GLN A 32 -7.02 -0.57 28.29
N GLU A 33 -7.44 -1.61 29.01
CA GLU A 33 -7.73 -2.92 28.39
C GLU A 33 -9.07 -2.91 27.62
N ALA A 34 -9.17 -3.69 26.53
CA ALA A 34 -10.44 -3.94 25.86
C ALA A 34 -11.40 -4.78 26.72
N LYS A 35 -12.69 -4.43 26.71
CA LYS A 35 -13.75 -5.25 27.32
C LYS A 35 -14.80 -5.59 26.28
N TYR A 36 -15.29 -6.81 26.32
CA TYR A 36 -16.25 -7.37 25.37
C TYR A 36 -17.47 -7.93 26.10
N ASN A 37 -18.56 -8.11 25.36
CA ASN A 37 -19.64 -9.01 25.78
C ASN A 37 -19.17 -10.49 25.71
N GLU A 38 -19.99 -11.41 26.23
CA GLU A 38 -19.61 -12.83 26.41
C GLU A 38 -19.21 -13.55 25.11
N ASP A 39 -19.90 -13.25 24.00
CA ASP A 39 -19.66 -13.86 22.68
C ASP A 39 -18.63 -13.11 21.81
N LYS A 40 -18.07 -12.00 22.32
CA LYS A 40 -17.14 -11.10 21.62
C LYS A 40 -17.69 -10.52 20.31
N THR A 41 -19.01 -10.30 20.20
CA THR A 41 -19.61 -9.57 19.07
C THR A 41 -19.81 -8.07 19.35
N GLU A 42 -19.71 -7.63 20.60
CA GLU A 42 -19.75 -6.22 21.00
C GLU A 42 -18.53 -5.85 21.86
N LEU A 43 -17.83 -4.80 21.44
CA LEU A 43 -16.78 -4.15 22.23
C LEU A 43 -17.45 -3.13 23.16
N LEU A 44 -17.35 -3.35 24.48
CA LEU A 44 -17.95 -2.52 25.52
C LEU A 44 -17.01 -1.40 25.99
N GLN A 45 -15.70 -1.62 25.89
CA GLN A 45 -14.66 -0.65 26.23
C GLN A 45 -13.52 -0.79 25.22
N ILE A 46 -13.13 0.30 24.55
CA ILE A 46 -12.00 0.29 23.61
C ILE A 46 -10.70 0.12 24.39
N GLY A 47 -9.91 -0.90 24.02
CA GLY A 47 -8.57 -1.09 24.54
C GLY A 47 -7.55 -0.26 23.77
N PHE A 48 -6.52 0.24 24.46
CA PHE A 48 -5.38 0.92 23.84
C PHE A 48 -4.18 0.93 24.78
N LYS A 49 -2.98 1.05 24.22
CA LYS A 49 -1.72 1.23 24.92
C LYS A 49 -0.79 2.15 24.14
N ASP A 50 -0.19 3.13 24.83
CA ASP A 50 0.79 4.07 24.28
C ASP A 50 0.30 4.78 22.99
N GLY A 51 -0.99 5.11 22.94
CA GLY A 51 -1.65 5.78 21.81
C GLY A 51 -2.07 4.86 20.65
N LYS A 52 -1.78 3.56 20.72
CA LYS A 52 -2.24 2.56 19.75
C LYS A 52 -3.43 1.78 20.29
N ILE A 53 -4.48 1.64 19.48
CA ILE A 53 -5.64 0.80 19.81
C ILE A 53 -5.23 -0.68 19.92
N GLU A 54 -5.84 -1.42 20.84
CA GLU A 54 -5.75 -2.88 20.87
C GLU A 54 -6.49 -3.47 19.66
N ALA A 55 -5.97 -4.57 19.09
CA ALA A 55 -6.64 -5.27 18.00
C ALA A 55 -8.01 -5.81 18.49
N ILE A 56 -9.07 -5.42 17.80
CA ILE A 56 -10.45 -5.76 18.16
C ILE A 56 -10.76 -7.16 17.63
N ALA A 57 -11.44 -7.98 18.43
CA ALA A 57 -11.79 -9.35 18.03
C ALA A 57 -12.56 -9.38 16.70
N THR A 58 -12.20 -10.32 15.81
CA THR A 58 -12.70 -10.40 14.43
C THR A 58 -14.22 -10.54 14.29
N THR A 59 -14.88 -11.00 15.35
CA THR A 59 -16.33 -11.17 15.48
C THR A 59 -17.09 -9.89 15.81
N VAL A 60 -16.40 -8.82 16.24
CA VAL A 60 -17.04 -7.58 16.68
C VAL A 60 -17.77 -6.88 15.53
N LYS A 61 -19.06 -6.63 15.74
CA LYS A 61 -19.97 -5.92 14.84
C LYS A 61 -20.54 -4.63 15.46
N LYS A 62 -20.10 -4.28 16.67
CA LYS A 62 -20.53 -3.08 17.41
C LYS A 62 -19.43 -2.60 18.34
N VAL A 63 -19.16 -1.29 18.33
CA VAL A 63 -18.12 -0.64 19.14
C VAL A 63 -18.68 0.57 19.91
N PRO A 64 -17.99 1.04 20.96
CA PRO A 64 -18.36 2.27 21.63
C PRO A 64 -18.21 3.45 20.65
N THR A 65 -19.19 4.35 20.62
CA THR A 65 -19.25 5.44 19.63
C THR A 65 -18.20 6.52 19.81
N LYS A 66 -17.53 6.56 20.97
CA LYS A 66 -16.46 7.52 21.28
C LYS A 66 -15.11 6.82 21.30
N LEU A 67 -14.27 7.13 20.30
CA LEU A 67 -12.86 6.78 20.30
C LEU A 67 -12.11 7.63 21.37
N PRO A 68 -11.31 7.02 22.26
CA PRO A 68 -10.44 7.76 23.19
C PRO A 68 -9.50 8.72 22.44
N LYS A 69 -9.38 9.96 22.94
CA LYS A 69 -8.64 11.05 22.27
C LYS A 69 -7.13 10.84 22.27
N GLU A 70 -6.66 9.99 23.17
CA GLU A 70 -5.30 9.54 23.36
C GLU A 70 -4.84 8.60 22.22
N ILE A 71 -5.78 8.00 21.48
CA ILE A 71 -5.46 7.12 20.35
C ILE A 71 -5.05 7.97 19.14
N THR A 72 -3.85 7.69 18.64
CA THR A 72 -3.27 8.26 17.41
C THR A 72 -2.99 7.18 16.36
N SER A 73 -3.12 5.89 16.71
CA SER A 73 -2.92 4.76 15.80
C SER A 73 -4.09 3.78 15.85
N LEU A 74 -4.71 3.55 14.69
CA LEU A 74 -5.70 2.49 14.45
C LEU A 74 -5.06 1.21 13.87
N GLU A 75 -3.73 1.08 13.98
CA GLU A 75 -2.97 0.02 13.32
C GLU A 75 -3.51 -1.39 13.67
N ASN A 76 -4.00 -2.10 12.65
CA ASN A 76 -4.63 -3.42 12.73
C ASN A 76 -5.93 -3.51 13.56
N ALA A 77 -6.63 -2.39 13.81
CA ALA A 77 -7.81 -2.34 14.70
C ALA A 77 -8.90 -3.38 14.39
N PHE A 78 -9.30 -3.53 13.12
CA PHE A 78 -10.33 -4.47 12.65
C PHE A 78 -9.74 -5.51 11.68
N LYS A 79 -8.47 -5.87 11.88
CA LYS A 79 -7.80 -6.90 11.09
C LYS A 79 -8.58 -8.24 11.18
N ASP A 80 -8.81 -8.84 10.01
CA ASP A 80 -9.56 -10.06 9.76
C ASP A 80 -11.04 -10.02 10.23
N ASN A 81 -11.64 -8.82 10.38
CA ASN A 81 -13.05 -8.70 10.79
C ASN A 81 -14.01 -9.34 9.78
N ILE A 82 -14.98 -10.11 10.27
CA ILE A 82 -15.84 -10.97 9.44
C ILE A 82 -17.16 -10.31 9.00
N ASN A 83 -17.44 -9.10 9.48
CA ASN A 83 -18.68 -8.38 9.25
C ASN A 83 -18.56 -7.42 8.05
N ASP A 84 -19.71 -7.07 7.46
CA ASP A 84 -19.80 -6.04 6.42
C ASP A 84 -19.82 -4.62 7.00
N THR A 85 -20.38 -4.49 8.20
CA THR A 85 -20.62 -3.26 8.94
C THR A 85 -20.35 -3.45 10.44
N ILE A 86 -20.01 -2.34 11.11
CA ILE A 86 -19.69 -2.26 12.53
C ILE A 86 -20.45 -1.06 13.12
N GLU A 87 -21.47 -1.34 13.94
CA GLU A 87 -22.31 -0.34 14.58
C GLU A 87 -21.47 0.59 15.48
N GLY A 88 -21.66 1.90 15.35
CA GLY A 88 -20.97 2.94 16.12
C GLY A 88 -19.61 3.39 15.55
N LEU A 89 -19.07 2.67 14.56
CA LEU A 89 -17.79 3.01 13.92
C LEU A 89 -17.83 4.33 13.12
N ASP A 90 -18.99 4.68 12.58
CA ASP A 90 -19.24 5.93 11.84
C ASP A 90 -19.28 7.18 12.73
N GLN A 91 -19.24 7.00 14.05
CA GLN A 91 -19.24 8.08 15.05
C GLN A 91 -17.84 8.37 15.62
N TRP A 92 -16.82 7.60 15.24
CA TRP A 92 -15.45 7.82 15.70
C TRP A 92 -14.86 9.11 15.15
N ASP A 93 -14.45 10.01 16.04
CA ASP A 93 -13.61 11.16 15.72
C ASP A 93 -12.18 10.70 15.43
N THR A 94 -11.85 10.55 14.15
CA THR A 94 -10.53 10.13 13.67
C THR A 94 -9.55 11.30 13.46
N SER A 95 -9.90 12.53 13.86
CA SER A 95 -9.08 13.73 13.62
C SER A 95 -7.72 13.76 14.35
N ASN A 96 -7.45 12.80 15.25
CA ASN A 96 -6.17 12.59 15.91
C ASN A 96 -5.34 11.44 15.34
N ILE A 97 -5.84 10.68 14.36
CA ILE A 97 -5.16 9.50 13.85
C ILE A 97 -4.02 9.89 12.89
N GLU A 98 -2.82 9.39 13.19
CA GLU A 98 -1.61 9.51 12.38
C GLU A 98 -1.25 8.21 11.64
N ASN A 99 -1.77 7.06 12.10
CA ASN A 99 -1.49 5.75 11.51
C ASN A 99 -2.80 4.95 11.29
N MET A 100 -3.04 4.56 10.03
CA MET A 100 -4.15 3.70 9.59
C MET A 100 -3.64 2.44 8.86
N ASP A 101 -2.47 1.92 9.25
CA ASP A 101 -1.93 0.68 8.69
C ASP A 101 -2.82 -0.52 9.04
N GLY A 102 -3.24 -1.29 8.02
CA GLY A 102 -3.93 -2.55 8.21
C GLY A 102 -5.28 -2.51 8.93
N VAL A 103 -5.93 -1.34 9.09
CA VAL A 103 -7.18 -1.19 9.87
C VAL A 103 -8.22 -2.26 9.50
N PHE A 104 -8.41 -2.53 8.20
CA PHE A 104 -9.34 -3.52 7.66
C PHE A 104 -8.61 -4.62 6.86
N PHE A 105 -7.32 -4.88 7.15
CA PHE A 105 -6.57 -5.99 6.55
C PHE A 105 -7.35 -7.29 6.72
N GLY A 106 -7.59 -8.04 5.67
CA GLY A 106 -8.30 -9.33 5.71
C GLY A 106 -9.81 -9.23 5.99
N ALA A 107 -10.38 -8.03 6.13
CA ALA A 107 -11.79 -7.85 6.43
C ALA A 107 -12.67 -8.03 5.18
N LYS A 108 -12.74 -9.26 4.66
CA LYS A 108 -13.21 -9.58 3.29
C LYS A 108 -14.58 -9.04 2.92
N LYS A 109 -15.50 -8.96 3.88
CA LYS A 109 -16.88 -8.49 3.65
C LYS A 109 -17.05 -6.99 3.92
N PHE A 110 -16.08 -6.34 4.56
CA PHE A 110 -16.22 -4.98 5.05
C PHE A 110 -16.49 -4.00 3.91
N ASN A 111 -17.60 -3.27 4.00
CA ASN A 111 -18.03 -2.32 2.97
C ASN A 111 -18.88 -1.19 3.60
N GLN A 112 -18.56 -0.78 4.81
CA GLN A 112 -19.23 0.32 5.53
C GLN A 112 -18.71 1.69 5.07
N ASP A 113 -19.60 2.68 5.00
CA ASP A 113 -19.27 4.07 4.71
C ASP A 113 -18.27 4.65 5.74
N LEU A 114 -17.17 5.22 5.23
CA LEU A 114 -16.11 5.89 5.99
C LEU A 114 -15.94 7.37 5.58
N SER A 115 -16.89 7.95 4.85
CA SER A 115 -16.84 9.34 4.36
C SER A 115 -16.70 10.39 5.46
N LYS A 116 -17.16 10.08 6.69
CA LYS A 116 -17.04 10.94 7.87
C LYS A 116 -15.65 10.93 8.52
N TRP A 117 -14.77 10.00 8.16
CA TRP A 117 -13.44 9.91 8.77
C TRP A 117 -12.53 11.06 8.33
N THR A 118 -11.78 11.61 9.28
CA THR A 118 -10.80 12.67 9.03
C THR A 118 -9.41 12.05 8.91
N THR A 119 -8.74 12.25 7.78
CA THR A 119 -7.42 11.67 7.49
C THR A 119 -6.27 12.70 7.47
N SER A 120 -6.53 13.98 7.74
CA SER A 120 -5.59 15.10 7.54
C SER A 120 -4.35 15.12 8.46
N LYS A 121 -4.17 14.13 9.34
CA LYS A 121 -2.95 13.87 10.11
C LYS A 121 -2.28 12.53 9.79
N VAL A 122 -2.93 11.68 8.98
CA VAL A 122 -2.46 10.33 8.66
C VAL A 122 -1.20 10.40 7.81
N LYS A 123 -0.17 9.66 8.23
CA LYS A 123 1.14 9.53 7.58
C LYS A 123 1.28 8.20 6.83
N SER A 124 0.57 7.17 7.27
CA SER A 124 0.62 5.83 6.69
C SER A 124 -0.75 5.17 6.66
N MET A 125 -1.08 4.54 5.54
CA MET A 125 -2.31 3.77 5.29
C MET A 125 -1.96 2.37 4.74
N LYS A 126 -0.78 1.85 5.06
CA LYS A 126 -0.22 0.65 4.47
C LYS A 126 -1.13 -0.54 4.70
N SER A 127 -1.45 -1.27 3.63
CA SER A 127 -2.31 -2.46 3.67
C SER A 127 -3.70 -2.24 4.32
N MET A 128 -4.20 -1.00 4.44
CA MET A 128 -5.44 -0.69 5.18
C MET A 128 -6.65 -1.51 4.70
N PHE A 129 -6.76 -1.74 3.38
CA PHE A 129 -7.80 -2.55 2.75
C PHE A 129 -7.24 -3.79 2.04
N ASP A 130 -6.06 -4.29 2.45
CA ASP A 130 -5.51 -5.54 1.93
C ASP A 130 -6.53 -6.67 2.13
N THR A 131 -6.98 -7.30 1.05
CA THR A 131 -7.96 -8.41 1.08
C THR A 131 -9.34 -8.00 1.66
N ALA A 132 -9.67 -6.70 1.70
CA ALA A 132 -11.03 -6.23 1.91
C ALA A 132 -11.83 -6.38 0.59
N ASN A 133 -12.10 -7.62 0.20
CA ASN A 133 -12.57 -8.01 -1.14
C ASN A 133 -13.76 -7.20 -1.65
N GLU A 134 -14.75 -6.95 -0.79
CA GLU A 134 -16.00 -6.25 -1.12
C GLU A 134 -15.96 -4.73 -0.89
N PHE A 135 -14.86 -4.16 -0.38
CA PHE A 135 -14.79 -2.73 -0.08
C PHE A 135 -14.84 -1.87 -1.35
N ASN A 136 -15.84 -1.00 -1.43
CA ASN A 136 -16.04 -0.08 -2.55
C ASN A 136 -16.82 1.18 -2.12
N GLN A 137 -16.54 1.72 -0.93
CA GLN A 137 -17.19 2.95 -0.43
C GLN A 137 -16.45 4.22 -0.81
N ASP A 138 -17.18 5.32 -0.94
CA ASP A 138 -16.63 6.61 -1.34
C ASP A 138 -15.69 7.18 -0.26
N ILE A 139 -14.45 7.42 -0.69
CA ILE A 139 -13.34 7.98 0.08
C ILE A 139 -12.68 9.14 -0.67
N SER A 140 -13.36 9.70 -1.68
CA SER A 140 -12.91 10.84 -2.48
C SER A 140 -12.64 12.09 -1.63
N GLY A 141 -13.39 12.25 -0.52
CA GLY A 141 -13.25 13.35 0.44
C GLY A 141 -12.08 13.23 1.43
N TRP A 142 -11.32 12.13 1.43
CA TRP A 142 -10.18 11.98 2.34
C TRP A 142 -9.01 12.92 1.97
N ASP A 143 -8.51 13.66 2.95
CA ASP A 143 -7.27 14.42 2.84
C ASP A 143 -6.08 13.50 3.07
N VAL A 144 -5.41 13.11 1.99
CA VAL A 144 -4.21 12.26 2.01
C VAL A 144 -2.90 13.05 1.85
N SER A 145 -2.95 14.39 1.94
CA SER A 145 -1.81 15.29 1.65
C SER A 145 -0.58 15.13 2.55
N LYS A 146 -0.66 14.34 3.63
CA LYS A 146 0.45 14.00 4.52
C LYS A 146 0.79 12.51 4.54
N VAL A 147 0.09 11.70 3.74
CA VAL A 147 0.38 10.27 3.65
C VAL A 147 1.65 10.09 2.84
N GLU A 148 2.67 9.50 3.46
CA GLU A 148 3.97 9.21 2.85
C GLU A 148 4.03 7.77 2.30
N ASN A 149 3.20 6.88 2.87
CA ASN A 149 3.15 5.45 2.57
C ASN A 149 1.71 4.95 2.31
N MET A 150 1.47 4.47 1.08
CA MET A 150 0.25 3.77 0.64
C MET A 150 0.55 2.36 0.11
N ASP A 151 1.66 1.74 0.56
CA ASP A 151 2.03 0.39 0.14
C ASP A 151 0.87 -0.58 0.37
N PHE A 152 0.49 -1.29 -0.68
CA PHE A 152 -0.55 -2.31 -0.67
C PHE A 152 -1.94 -1.83 -0.20
N LEU A 153 -2.24 -0.52 -0.24
CA LEU A 153 -3.49 0.06 0.29
C LEU A 153 -4.75 -0.71 -0.11
N PHE A 154 -4.91 -1.01 -1.41
CA PHE A 154 -6.05 -1.74 -1.98
C PHE A 154 -5.67 -3.12 -2.55
N ILE A 155 -4.58 -3.74 -2.08
CA ILE A 155 -4.21 -5.07 -2.59
C ILE A 155 -5.37 -6.06 -2.38
N ARG A 156 -5.81 -6.77 -3.42
CA ARG A 156 -6.94 -7.72 -3.37
C ARG A 156 -8.29 -7.11 -2.91
N ALA A 157 -8.43 -5.78 -2.86
CA ALA A 157 -9.72 -5.09 -2.72
C ALA A 157 -10.48 -5.18 -4.05
N SER A 158 -10.90 -6.40 -4.41
CA SER A 158 -11.29 -6.79 -5.76
C SER A 158 -12.45 -5.99 -6.36
N LYS A 159 -13.34 -5.44 -5.52
CA LYS A 159 -14.47 -4.58 -5.92
C LYS A 159 -14.16 -3.09 -5.96
N PHE A 160 -13.02 -2.65 -5.42
CA PHE A 160 -12.72 -1.23 -5.27
C PHE A 160 -12.56 -0.54 -6.62
N ASN A 161 -13.40 0.45 -6.88
CA ASN A 161 -13.41 1.23 -8.12
C ASN A 161 -13.94 2.66 -7.89
N GLN A 162 -13.68 3.26 -6.72
CA GLN A 162 -14.15 4.60 -6.38
C GLN A 162 -13.21 5.70 -6.86
N ASN A 163 -13.78 6.85 -7.22
CA ASN A 163 -13.04 7.96 -7.80
C ASN A 163 -12.15 8.66 -6.75
N ILE A 164 -10.84 8.47 -6.89
CA ILE A 164 -9.79 9.04 -6.03
C ILE A 164 -8.87 10.00 -6.80
N SER A 165 -9.32 10.53 -7.93
CA SER A 165 -8.53 11.47 -8.75
C SER A 165 -8.19 12.78 -8.04
N GLY A 166 -9.04 13.21 -7.10
CA GLY A 166 -8.86 14.43 -6.29
C GLY A 166 -7.88 14.32 -5.12
N TRP A 167 -7.29 13.14 -4.89
CA TRP A 167 -6.31 12.94 -3.82
C TRP A 167 -5.01 13.70 -4.08
N LYS A 168 -4.50 14.38 -3.03
CA LYS A 168 -3.22 15.12 -3.06
C LYS A 168 -2.08 14.19 -2.66
N THR A 169 -1.34 13.68 -3.64
CA THR A 169 -0.35 12.60 -3.43
C THR A 169 1.10 13.07 -3.39
N ASP A 170 1.36 14.38 -3.36
CA ASP A 170 2.69 15.00 -3.44
C ASP A 170 3.71 14.45 -2.41
N SER A 171 3.23 13.97 -1.27
CA SER A 171 4.04 13.38 -0.18
C SER A 171 4.39 11.89 -0.37
N LEU A 172 3.81 11.18 -1.34
CA LEU A 172 4.05 9.75 -1.50
C LEU A 172 5.51 9.45 -1.88
N THR A 173 6.13 8.54 -1.15
CA THR A 173 7.49 8.04 -1.40
C THR A 173 7.51 6.63 -2.02
N SER A 174 6.40 5.90 -1.87
CA SER A 174 6.19 4.55 -2.41
C SER A 174 4.72 4.32 -2.75
N MET A 175 4.48 3.56 -3.83
CA MET A 175 3.15 3.12 -4.29
C MET A 175 3.13 1.60 -4.51
N ARG A 176 3.96 0.86 -3.78
CA ARG A 176 4.22 -0.55 -4.00
C ARG A 176 2.94 -1.37 -3.85
N GLY A 177 2.51 -2.03 -4.92
CA GLY A 177 1.33 -2.90 -4.91
C GLY A 177 0.00 -2.21 -4.57
N ILE A 178 -0.10 -0.88 -4.67
CA ILE A 178 -1.25 -0.08 -4.21
C ILE A 178 -2.61 -0.58 -4.73
N PHE A 179 -2.71 -0.99 -6.01
CA PHE A 179 -3.89 -1.59 -6.64
C PHE A 179 -3.66 -3.04 -7.09
N LYS A 180 -2.69 -3.75 -6.49
CA LYS A 180 -2.40 -5.14 -6.88
C LYS A 180 -3.63 -6.03 -6.66
N GLU A 181 -4.06 -6.76 -7.68
CA GLU A 181 -5.25 -7.64 -7.65
C GLU A 181 -6.57 -6.90 -7.34
N ALA A 182 -6.61 -5.56 -7.43
CA ALA A 182 -7.84 -4.75 -7.41
C ALA A 182 -8.51 -4.85 -8.79
N SER A 183 -9.10 -6.00 -9.09
CA SER A 183 -9.51 -6.40 -10.44
C SER A 183 -10.50 -5.45 -11.14
N GLU A 184 -11.37 -4.78 -10.38
CA GLU A 184 -12.39 -3.87 -10.90
C GLU A 184 -11.91 -2.41 -11.05
N PHE A 185 -10.73 -2.06 -10.53
CA PHE A 185 -10.25 -0.68 -10.48
C PHE A 185 -9.94 -0.13 -11.88
N ASN A 186 -10.60 0.98 -12.26
CA ASN A 186 -10.41 1.67 -13.53
C ASN A 186 -10.76 3.17 -13.43
N GLN A 187 -10.18 3.87 -12.45
CA GLN A 187 -10.43 5.30 -12.19
C GLN A 187 -9.27 6.20 -12.61
N GLU A 188 -9.57 7.46 -12.92
CA GLU A 188 -8.59 8.43 -13.43
C GLU A 188 -7.52 8.76 -12.38
N LEU A 189 -6.25 8.70 -12.77
CA LEU A 189 -5.09 8.98 -11.90
C LEU A 189 -4.09 10.00 -12.49
N LYS A 190 -4.39 10.59 -13.65
CA LYS A 190 -3.48 11.49 -14.39
C LYS A 190 -3.01 12.72 -13.61
N ASP A 191 -3.80 13.16 -12.63
CA ASP A 191 -3.57 14.36 -11.82
C ASP A 191 -2.75 14.07 -10.55
N TRP A 192 -2.58 12.79 -10.19
CA TRP A 192 -1.73 12.37 -9.07
C TRP A 192 -0.29 12.83 -9.27
N LYS A 193 0.30 13.35 -8.19
CA LYS A 193 1.70 13.76 -8.11
C LYS A 193 2.52 12.62 -7.56
N VAL A 194 3.48 12.14 -8.35
CA VAL A 194 4.31 10.97 -8.03
C VAL A 194 5.80 11.28 -8.11
N ASP A 195 6.14 12.57 -8.18
CA ASP A 195 7.48 13.14 -8.33
C ASP A 195 8.45 12.74 -7.21
N ASN A 196 7.96 12.21 -6.09
CA ASN A 196 8.73 11.73 -4.93
C ASN A 196 8.74 10.19 -4.80
N VAL A 197 8.00 9.47 -5.65
CA VAL A 197 7.87 8.01 -5.57
C VAL A 197 9.13 7.33 -6.10
N THR A 198 9.64 6.35 -5.35
CA THR A 198 10.87 5.60 -5.67
C THR A 198 10.64 4.10 -5.93
N ASP A 199 9.55 3.53 -5.41
CA ASP A 199 9.11 2.14 -5.63
C ASP A 199 7.67 2.13 -6.19
N MET A 200 7.49 1.58 -7.39
CA MET A 200 6.20 1.32 -8.04
C MET A 200 5.99 -0.18 -8.32
N ALA A 201 6.76 -1.05 -7.67
CA ALA A 201 6.72 -2.48 -7.91
C ALA A 201 5.30 -3.03 -7.63
N SER A 202 4.77 -3.78 -8.60
CA SER A 202 3.43 -4.37 -8.60
C SER A 202 2.25 -3.39 -8.50
N ALA A 203 2.42 -2.08 -8.68
CA ALA A 203 1.37 -1.07 -8.41
C ALA A 203 -0.01 -1.41 -9.02
N PHE A 204 -0.05 -1.96 -10.25
CA PHE A 204 -1.25 -2.38 -10.97
C PHE A 204 -1.24 -3.89 -11.32
N ASN A 205 -0.43 -4.71 -10.63
CA ASN A 205 -0.32 -6.14 -10.90
C ASN A 205 -1.67 -6.84 -10.72
N GLY A 206 -2.29 -7.35 -11.79
CA GLY A 206 -3.61 -7.97 -11.73
C GLY A 206 -4.78 -6.97 -11.59
N ALA A 207 -4.56 -5.67 -11.80
CA ALA A 207 -5.62 -4.68 -11.94
C ALA A 207 -6.28 -4.81 -13.33
N LYS A 208 -7.05 -5.89 -13.50
CA LYS A 208 -7.45 -6.42 -14.81
C LYS A 208 -8.13 -5.42 -15.74
N LYS A 209 -8.95 -4.51 -15.18
CA LYS A 209 -9.72 -3.51 -15.94
C LYS A 209 -9.04 -2.16 -16.11
N PHE A 210 -7.85 -1.95 -15.52
CA PHE A 210 -7.21 -0.64 -15.51
C PHE A 210 -6.65 -0.26 -16.90
N ASP A 211 -7.13 0.85 -17.46
CA ASP A 211 -6.64 1.42 -18.72
C ASP A 211 -6.74 2.96 -18.73
N LYS A 212 -6.32 3.61 -17.63
CA LYS A 212 -6.44 5.06 -17.47
C LYS A 212 -5.16 5.82 -17.78
N GLU A 213 -5.30 7.11 -18.07
CA GLU A 213 -4.19 7.97 -18.43
C GLU A 213 -3.23 8.15 -17.24
N ILE A 214 -1.97 7.76 -17.44
CA ILE A 214 -0.86 7.94 -16.50
C ILE A 214 0.42 8.43 -17.19
N GLY A 215 0.35 8.77 -18.48
CA GLY A 215 1.49 9.29 -19.26
C GLY A 215 2.02 10.64 -18.78
N SER A 216 1.23 11.37 -17.99
CA SER A 216 1.58 12.63 -17.31
C SER A 216 2.48 12.45 -16.08
N TRP A 217 2.62 11.23 -15.55
CA TRP A 217 3.35 10.95 -14.32
C TRP A 217 4.86 11.21 -14.44
N ASN A 218 5.41 11.98 -13.49
CA ASN A 218 6.85 12.18 -13.39
C ASN A 218 7.51 11.00 -12.64
N VAL A 219 7.99 10.02 -13.39
CA VAL A 219 8.64 8.82 -12.87
C VAL A 219 10.17 8.92 -12.75
N GLU A 220 10.76 10.13 -12.84
CA GLU A 220 12.23 10.33 -12.87
C GLU A 220 12.98 9.76 -11.65
N LYS A 221 12.33 9.64 -10.48
CA LYS A 221 12.94 9.07 -9.26
C LYS A 221 12.67 7.58 -9.04
N VAL A 222 11.84 6.95 -9.88
CA VAL A 222 11.44 5.55 -9.70
C VAL A 222 12.63 4.62 -10.01
N THR A 223 12.92 3.69 -9.10
CA THR A 223 14.04 2.75 -9.21
C THR A 223 13.60 1.30 -9.43
N ASP A 224 12.37 0.95 -9.01
CA ASP A 224 11.78 -0.39 -9.15
C ASP A 224 10.38 -0.29 -9.77
N MET A 225 10.22 -0.90 -10.96
CA MET A 225 8.95 -1.06 -11.67
C MET A 225 8.59 -2.55 -11.82
N SER A 226 9.19 -3.42 -11.00
CA SER A 226 9.00 -4.87 -11.15
C SER A 226 7.53 -5.27 -10.97
N ASN A 227 7.00 -6.02 -11.94
CA ASN A 227 5.62 -6.50 -12.01
C ASN A 227 4.55 -5.40 -12.12
N MET A 228 4.90 -4.14 -12.42
CA MET A 228 3.99 -2.99 -12.31
C MET A 228 2.64 -3.19 -13.03
N PHE A 229 2.64 -3.74 -14.25
CA PHE A 229 1.47 -4.09 -15.06
C PHE A 229 1.40 -5.60 -15.35
N GLN A 230 1.93 -6.44 -14.45
CA GLN A 230 1.83 -7.90 -14.60
C GLN A 230 0.36 -8.33 -14.56
N ASN A 231 -0.08 -9.24 -15.42
CA ASN A 231 -1.46 -9.75 -15.51
C ASN A 231 -2.55 -8.67 -15.69
N THR A 232 -2.27 -7.52 -16.33
CA THR A 232 -3.31 -6.55 -16.71
C THR A 232 -3.95 -6.95 -18.04
N ASP A 233 -5.25 -7.27 -18.04
CA ASP A 233 -5.92 -7.82 -19.22
C ASP A 233 -6.11 -6.76 -20.34
N VAL A 234 -6.33 -5.48 -20.00
CA VAL A 234 -6.65 -4.42 -20.99
C VAL A 234 -5.65 -3.26 -21.09
N PHE A 235 -4.76 -3.06 -20.13
CA PHE A 235 -3.89 -1.86 -20.06
C PHE A 235 -3.09 -1.61 -21.35
N ASN A 236 -3.30 -0.45 -21.95
CA ASN A 236 -2.60 0.03 -23.14
C ASN A 236 -2.49 1.57 -23.15
N SER A 237 -2.43 2.22 -21.99
CA SER A 237 -2.29 3.67 -21.82
C SER A 237 -0.91 4.18 -22.27
N ASP A 238 -0.86 5.34 -22.96
CA ASP A 238 0.39 5.90 -23.50
C ASP A 238 1.34 6.35 -22.38
N ILE A 239 2.52 5.72 -22.35
CA ILE A 239 3.61 5.96 -21.40
C ILE A 239 4.95 6.26 -22.11
N LYS A 240 4.92 6.62 -23.39
CA LYS A 240 6.15 6.88 -24.19
C LYS A 240 7.04 7.97 -23.61
N ASN A 241 6.42 8.97 -22.95
CA ASN A 241 7.08 10.15 -22.39
C ASN A 241 7.71 9.90 -21.00
N TRP A 242 7.55 8.71 -20.42
CA TRP A 242 8.11 8.38 -19.11
C TRP A 242 9.65 8.37 -19.13
N LYS A 243 10.25 9.14 -18.21
CA LYS A 243 11.70 9.27 -18.07
C LYS A 243 12.26 8.19 -17.13
N VAL A 244 12.41 6.98 -17.66
CA VAL A 244 12.81 5.78 -16.88
C VAL A 244 14.31 5.65 -16.57
N SER A 245 15.12 6.72 -16.72
CA SER A 245 16.58 6.64 -16.61
C SER A 245 17.13 6.25 -15.24
N SER A 246 16.33 6.37 -14.17
CA SER A 246 16.69 5.95 -12.81
C SER A 246 16.27 4.51 -12.49
N VAL A 247 15.48 3.87 -13.37
CA VAL A 247 14.93 2.53 -13.13
C VAL A 247 16.06 1.50 -13.22
N THR A 248 16.16 0.66 -12.19
CA THR A 248 17.15 -0.42 -12.09
C THR A 248 16.54 -1.81 -12.27
N LYS A 249 15.23 -1.96 -12.09
CA LYS A 249 14.52 -3.25 -12.18
C LYS A 249 13.19 -3.10 -12.94
N MET A 250 13.00 -3.96 -13.94
CA MET A 250 11.77 -4.07 -14.76
C MET A 250 11.32 -5.54 -14.89
N ASN A 251 11.60 -6.39 -13.89
CA ASN A 251 11.22 -7.80 -13.94
C ASN A 251 9.70 -7.95 -14.05
N ASN A 252 9.24 -8.76 -15.01
CA ASN A 252 7.83 -9.09 -15.22
C ASN A 252 6.94 -7.85 -15.45
N MET A 253 7.48 -6.67 -15.78
CA MET A 253 6.76 -5.38 -15.77
C MET A 253 5.46 -5.42 -16.59
N PHE A 254 5.49 -6.10 -17.74
CA PHE A 254 4.36 -6.34 -18.63
C PHE A 254 4.12 -7.85 -18.87
N GLU A 255 4.55 -8.73 -17.96
CA GLU A 255 4.26 -10.17 -18.09
C GLU A 255 2.73 -10.37 -18.07
N LYS A 256 2.19 -10.97 -19.12
CA LYS A 256 0.76 -11.17 -19.38
C LYS A 256 -0.04 -9.86 -19.38
N ALA A 257 0.58 -8.72 -19.69
CA ALA A 257 -0.14 -7.51 -20.09
C ALA A 257 -0.68 -7.73 -21.52
N LEU A 258 -1.89 -8.29 -21.63
CA LEU A 258 -2.34 -8.92 -22.88
C LEU A 258 -2.47 -7.91 -24.05
N LYS A 259 -2.93 -6.69 -23.73
CA LYS A 259 -3.20 -5.60 -24.68
C LYS A 259 -2.14 -4.53 -24.78
N PHE A 260 -1.10 -4.57 -23.94
CA PHE A 260 -0.06 -3.55 -23.95
C PHE A 260 0.76 -3.61 -25.25
N ASN A 261 0.77 -2.51 -26.00
CA ASN A 261 1.51 -2.36 -27.26
C ASN A 261 1.94 -0.89 -27.51
N GLN A 262 2.18 -0.10 -26.46
CA GLN A 262 2.58 1.31 -26.61
C GLN A 262 4.06 1.46 -26.96
N ASP A 263 4.35 2.48 -27.78
CA ASP A 263 5.70 2.79 -28.23
C ASP A 263 6.58 3.28 -27.07
N ILE A 264 7.59 2.49 -26.74
CA ILE A 264 8.56 2.74 -25.65
C ILE A 264 10.00 2.66 -26.17
N LYS A 265 10.21 2.80 -27.50
CA LYS A 265 11.53 2.66 -28.15
C LYS A 265 12.58 3.65 -27.64
N ASP A 266 12.13 4.83 -27.20
CA ASP A 266 12.97 5.96 -26.77
C ASP A 266 13.23 5.97 -25.24
N TRP A 267 12.77 4.96 -24.50
CA TRP A 267 13.08 4.79 -23.08
C TRP A 267 14.59 4.58 -22.84
N ASN A 268 15.16 5.37 -21.92
CA ASN A 268 16.56 5.20 -21.51
C ASN A 268 16.71 4.08 -20.47
N THR A 269 16.99 2.86 -20.95
CA THR A 269 17.17 1.66 -20.12
C THR A 269 18.59 1.44 -19.59
N SER A 270 19.52 2.38 -19.78
CA SER A 270 20.98 2.18 -19.50
C SER A 270 21.35 1.88 -18.04
N ASN A 271 20.44 2.09 -17.09
CA ASN A 271 20.61 1.74 -15.68
C ASN A 271 19.87 0.47 -15.25
N VAL A 272 19.07 -0.14 -16.14
CA VAL A 272 18.33 -1.36 -15.82
C VAL A 272 19.29 -2.54 -15.70
N THR A 273 19.14 -3.28 -14.60
CA THR A 273 19.95 -4.46 -14.26
C THR A 273 19.18 -5.76 -14.42
N THR A 274 17.85 -5.75 -14.36
CA THR A 274 17.03 -6.96 -14.47
C THR A 274 15.73 -6.72 -15.24
N MET A 275 15.51 -7.54 -16.28
CA MET A 275 14.34 -7.56 -17.19
C MET A 275 13.79 -8.99 -17.36
N LYS A 276 13.90 -9.86 -16.34
CA LYS A 276 13.37 -11.22 -16.39
C LYS A 276 11.88 -11.20 -16.73
N SER A 277 11.45 -12.02 -17.68
CA SER A 277 10.07 -12.14 -18.16
C SER A 277 9.36 -10.82 -18.53
N MET A 278 10.07 -9.73 -18.83
CA MET A 278 9.50 -8.38 -18.93
C MET A 278 8.21 -8.27 -19.77
N PHE A 279 8.11 -9.04 -20.86
CA PHE A 279 6.96 -9.16 -21.78
C PHE A 279 6.49 -10.61 -21.96
N ALA A 280 6.80 -11.52 -21.02
CA ALA A 280 6.38 -12.92 -21.15
C ALA A 280 4.84 -13.00 -21.21
N GLY A 281 4.27 -13.64 -22.22
CA GLY A 281 2.82 -13.71 -22.40
C GLY A 281 2.14 -12.41 -22.84
N ALA A 282 2.85 -11.30 -23.06
CA ALA A 282 2.30 -10.11 -23.69
C ALA A 282 1.99 -10.42 -25.17
N LYS A 283 0.70 -10.47 -25.54
CA LYS A 283 0.26 -11.03 -26.82
C LYS A 283 0.28 -10.02 -27.96
N ASP A 284 -0.13 -8.79 -27.66
CA ASP A 284 -0.27 -7.76 -28.69
C ASP A 284 1.02 -6.94 -28.90
N PHE A 285 1.93 -6.91 -27.91
CA PHE A 285 3.19 -6.16 -27.95
C PHE A 285 4.08 -6.53 -29.15
N ASN A 286 4.51 -5.51 -29.93
CA ASN A 286 5.38 -5.67 -31.09
C ASN A 286 6.27 -4.44 -31.39
N GLN A 287 6.60 -3.63 -30.39
CA GLN A 287 7.32 -2.37 -30.62
C GLN A 287 8.82 -2.55 -30.79
N ASP A 288 9.46 -1.63 -31.50
CA ASP A 288 10.91 -1.67 -31.74
C ASP A 288 11.71 -1.28 -30.50
N LEU A 289 12.44 -2.24 -29.94
CA LEU A 289 13.30 -2.08 -28.77
C LEU A 289 14.79 -2.13 -29.14
N THR A 290 15.15 -2.18 -30.42
CA THR A 290 16.56 -2.39 -30.86
C THR A 290 17.53 -1.32 -30.36
N LYS A 291 17.03 -0.12 -30.04
CA LYS A 291 17.80 1.02 -29.52
C LYS A 291 18.06 0.99 -28.01
N TRP A 292 17.40 0.11 -27.25
CA TRP A 292 17.56 0.06 -25.80
C TRP A 292 18.97 -0.35 -25.39
N ASN A 293 19.62 0.47 -24.55
CA ASN A 293 20.87 0.07 -23.90
C ASN A 293 20.56 -0.93 -22.79
N VAL A 294 21.07 -2.15 -22.94
CA VAL A 294 20.85 -3.27 -22.01
C VAL A 294 22.17 -3.84 -21.48
N ASP A 295 23.26 -3.09 -21.56
CA ASP A 295 24.60 -3.58 -21.22
C ASP A 295 24.71 -4.01 -19.75
N LYS A 296 24.05 -3.27 -18.84
CA LYS A 296 23.97 -3.59 -17.40
C LYS A 296 22.99 -4.71 -17.05
N VAL A 297 22.14 -5.17 -17.98
CA VAL A 297 21.12 -6.20 -17.67
C VAL A 297 21.78 -7.56 -17.46
N THR A 298 21.70 -8.11 -16.24
CA THR A 298 22.30 -9.39 -15.84
C THR A 298 21.29 -10.54 -15.88
N ASP A 299 20.00 -10.30 -15.60
CA ASP A 299 18.91 -11.27 -15.80
C ASP A 299 17.87 -10.74 -16.79
N HIS A 300 17.67 -11.48 -17.87
CA HIS A 300 16.65 -11.27 -18.89
C HIS A 300 16.02 -12.60 -19.33
N LYS A 301 16.07 -13.63 -18.45
CA LYS A 301 15.50 -14.96 -18.73
C LYS A 301 14.01 -14.82 -19.06
N TYR A 302 13.56 -15.56 -20.07
CA TYR A 302 12.17 -15.58 -20.52
C TYR A 302 11.61 -14.21 -20.96
N PHE A 303 12.45 -13.22 -21.28
CA PHE A 303 12.08 -11.82 -21.60
C PHE A 303 10.74 -11.65 -22.32
N ASN A 304 10.49 -12.46 -23.34
CA ASN A 304 9.31 -12.45 -24.20
C ASN A 304 8.63 -13.83 -24.33
N LYS A 305 8.90 -14.78 -23.40
CA LYS A 305 8.41 -16.17 -23.50
C LYS A 305 6.89 -16.19 -23.65
N ASP A 306 6.37 -17.02 -24.56
CA ASP A 306 4.94 -17.15 -24.85
C ASP A 306 4.25 -15.83 -25.27
N GLY A 307 5.00 -14.80 -25.67
CA GLY A 307 4.48 -13.55 -26.24
C GLY A 307 4.09 -13.70 -27.71
N LYS A 308 4.29 -12.64 -28.51
CA LYS A 308 4.16 -12.69 -29.98
C LYS A 308 5.21 -13.65 -30.62
N SER A 309 5.01 -14.05 -31.87
CA SER A 309 5.89 -14.99 -32.57
C SER A 309 7.15 -14.37 -33.20
N ASP A 310 7.14 -13.07 -33.51
CA ASP A 310 8.29 -12.33 -34.04
C ASP A 310 8.80 -11.36 -32.98
N TRP A 311 10.09 -11.45 -32.69
CA TRP A 311 10.85 -10.56 -31.79
C TRP A 311 12.22 -10.21 -32.38
N SER A 312 12.29 -10.09 -33.71
CA SER A 312 13.45 -9.57 -34.45
C SER A 312 13.83 -8.13 -34.06
N ASN A 313 12.92 -7.43 -33.39
CA ASN A 313 12.95 -6.04 -32.97
C ASN A 313 13.49 -5.79 -31.52
N ILE A 314 14.17 -6.77 -30.90
CA ILE A 314 14.77 -6.62 -29.56
C ILE A 314 16.29 -6.34 -29.57
N PRO A 315 16.89 -5.86 -28.46
CA PRO A 315 18.34 -5.73 -28.33
C PRO A 315 19.09 -7.03 -28.60
N THR A 316 20.21 -6.95 -29.32
CA THR A 316 20.98 -8.12 -29.76
C THR A 316 21.44 -9.03 -28.61
N LYS A 317 21.73 -8.45 -27.45
CA LYS A 317 22.09 -9.18 -26.21
C LYS A 317 21.00 -10.15 -25.73
N PHE A 318 19.73 -9.88 -26.04
CA PHE A 318 18.61 -10.76 -25.65
C PHE A 318 18.30 -11.80 -26.73
N LYS A 319 18.65 -11.55 -28.00
CA LYS A 319 18.50 -12.54 -29.08
C LYS A 319 19.35 -13.79 -28.85
N THR A 320 20.53 -13.65 -28.25
CA THR A 320 21.45 -14.78 -28.01
C THR A 320 21.01 -15.73 -26.89
N THR A 321 20.02 -15.35 -26.07
CA THR A 321 19.43 -16.23 -25.04
C THR A 321 18.07 -16.82 -25.45
N LEU A 322 17.57 -16.49 -26.64
CA LEU A 322 16.50 -17.21 -27.34
C LEU A 322 17.03 -18.53 -27.91
N GLY A 323 17.51 -19.40 -27.02
CA GLY A 323 17.86 -20.77 -27.37
C GLY A 323 16.65 -21.47 -28.00
N THR A 324 16.91 -22.24 -29.05
CA THR A 324 15.92 -22.94 -29.87
C THR A 324 15.10 -23.93 -29.04
N GLY A 325 14.01 -23.46 -28.43
CA GLY A 325 12.92 -24.33 -28.00
C GLY A 325 12.30 -24.98 -29.24
N PRO A 326 11.91 -26.26 -29.19
CA PRO A 326 11.37 -26.94 -30.35
C PRO A 326 10.08 -26.24 -30.78
N SER A 327 10.05 -25.75 -32.02
CA SER A 327 8.80 -25.40 -32.69
C SER A 327 7.95 -26.66 -32.77
N THR A 328 6.91 -26.74 -31.94
CA THR A 328 5.86 -27.76 -32.11
C THR A 328 5.26 -27.56 -33.50
N PRO A 329 5.39 -28.54 -34.42
CA PRO A 329 4.79 -28.42 -35.74
C PRO A 329 3.28 -28.27 -35.58
N ALA A 330 2.66 -27.41 -36.39
CA ALA A 330 1.21 -27.32 -36.43
C ALA A 330 0.63 -28.72 -36.70
N PRO A 331 -0.42 -29.16 -35.97
CA PRO A 331 -1.01 -30.48 -36.18
C PRO A 331 -1.49 -30.60 -37.63
N ALA A 332 -1.04 -31.64 -38.32
CA ALA A 332 -1.39 -31.86 -39.71
C ALA A 332 -2.90 -31.98 -39.87
N ALA A 333 -3.47 -31.24 -40.84
CA ALA A 333 -4.90 -31.30 -41.13
C ALA A 333 -5.34 -32.74 -41.43
N PRO A 334 -6.49 -33.20 -40.91
CA PRO A 334 -6.97 -34.55 -41.13
C PRO A 334 -7.22 -34.76 -42.63
N LYS A 335 -6.58 -35.80 -43.21
CA LYS A 335 -6.88 -36.22 -44.58
C LYS A 335 -8.31 -36.75 -44.64
N ALA A 336 -9.16 -36.10 -45.41
CA ALA A 336 -10.46 -36.65 -45.79
C ALA A 336 -10.26 -38.01 -46.49
N LYS A 337 -11.16 -38.95 -46.18
CA LYS A 337 -11.40 -40.21 -46.88
C LYS A 337 -12.88 -40.28 -47.22
#